data_AF-A0A3A9JQ20-F1
#
_entry.id   AF-A0A3A9JQ20-F1
#
_cell.length_a   1.000
_cell.length_b   1.000
_cell.length_c   1.000
_cell.angle_alpha   90.00
_cell.angle_beta   90.00
_cell.angle_gamma   90.00
#
_symmetry.space_group_name_H-M   'P 1'
#
loop_
_entity.id
_entity.type
_entity.pdbx_description
1 polymer ?
#
loop_
_entity_poly.entity_id
_entity_poly.type
_entity_poly.pdbx_seq_one_letter_code
_entity_poly.pdbx_strand_id
1 'polypeptide(L)'
;MQKESEASKRGKRSKVKGRTGENEVVKLLAKYGIKAERVPLSGALKTEKYSCDVVLANGKRIEVKRRKSGLKTIQKWLNEDKNSNYIFFREDGNRDNWIVIMPIQEFIELEGRANG
;
A
#
# COMPACT_ATOMS: atom_id res chain seq x y z
N MET A 1 -7.64 -12.12 36.73
CA MET A 1 -7.41 -11.64 35.35
C MET A 1 -6.44 -10.47 35.41
N GLN A 2 -5.20 -10.62 34.94
CA GLN A 2 -4.25 -9.49 34.89
C GLN A 2 -4.78 -8.41 33.93
N LYS A 3 -4.80 -7.15 34.38
CA LYS A 3 -5.17 -6.00 33.55
C LYS A 3 -4.11 -5.82 32.45
N GLU A 4 -4.53 -5.81 31.18
CA GLU A 4 -3.64 -5.51 30.05
C GLU A 4 -2.98 -4.12 30.22
N SER A 5 -1.67 -4.05 29.99
CA SER A 5 -0.93 -2.78 29.97
C SER A 5 -1.30 -1.91 28.76
N GLU A 6 -1.16 -0.60 28.88
CA GLU A 6 -1.40 0.34 27.78
C GLU A 6 -0.51 0.05 26.55
N ALA A 7 0.71 -0.43 26.78
CA ALA A 7 1.60 -0.87 25.71
C ALA A 7 1.02 -2.07 24.92
N SER A 8 0.45 -3.06 25.63
CA SER A 8 -0.21 -4.21 24.99
C SER A 8 -1.41 -3.75 24.14
N LYS A 9 -2.27 -2.89 24.71
CA LYS A 9 -3.43 -2.33 24.01
C LYS A 9 -3.02 -1.57 22.75
N ARG A 10 -1.96 -0.76 22.83
CA ARG A 10 -1.42 0.01 21.68
C ARG A 10 -0.90 -0.92 20.59
N GLY A 11 -0.16 -1.97 20.95
CA GLY A 11 0.31 -2.99 20.01
C GLY A 11 -0.84 -3.69 19.29
N LYS A 12 -1.88 -4.10 20.03
CA LYS A 12 -3.10 -4.71 19.46
C LYS A 12 -3.80 -3.77 18.49
N ARG A 13 -4.00 -2.50 18.87
CA ARG A 13 -4.60 -1.47 18.00
C ARG A 13 -3.80 -1.26 16.71
N SER A 14 -2.47 -1.26 16.79
CA SER A 14 -1.60 -1.12 15.61
C SER A 14 -1.73 -2.32 14.65
N LYS A 15 -1.77 -3.55 15.18
CA LYS A 15 -1.98 -4.77 14.39
C LYS A 15 -3.34 -4.77 13.70
N VAL A 16 -4.40 -4.39 14.42
CA VAL A 16 -5.74 -4.24 13.84
C VAL A 16 -5.74 -3.18 12.73
N LYS A 17 -5.10 -2.02 12.96
CA LYS A 17 -5.00 -0.95 11.95
C LYS A 17 -4.33 -1.42 10.65
N GLY A 18 -3.22 -2.15 10.75
CA GLY A 18 -2.55 -2.76 9.59
C GLY A 18 -3.48 -3.72 8.87
N ARG A 19 -4.04 -4.68 9.62
CA ARG A 19 -4.97 -5.68 9.09
C ARG A 19 -6.17 -5.05 8.36
N THR A 20 -6.74 -4.00 8.92
CA THR A 20 -7.84 -3.26 8.29
C THR A 20 -7.40 -2.60 6.98
N GLY A 21 -6.25 -1.92 6.96
CA GLY A 21 -5.74 -1.26 5.74
C GLY A 21 -5.46 -2.26 4.61
N GLU A 22 -4.85 -3.39 4.93
CA GLU A 22 -4.62 -4.48 3.97
C GLU A 22 -5.93 -5.04 3.40
N ASN A 23 -6.95 -5.22 4.25
CA ASN A 23 -8.28 -5.65 3.81
C ASN A 23 -9.00 -4.60 2.94
N GLU A 24 -8.82 -3.31 3.24
CA GLU A 24 -9.37 -2.21 2.43
C GLU A 24 -8.82 -2.27 1.00
N VAL A 25 -7.51 -2.50 0.85
CA VAL A 25 -6.86 -2.64 -0.47
C VAL A 25 -7.38 -3.85 -1.24
N VAL A 26 -7.40 -5.05 -0.62
CA VAL A 26 -7.90 -6.26 -1.31
C VAL A 26 -9.37 -6.09 -1.74
N LYS A 27 -10.22 -5.55 -0.87
CA LYS A 27 -11.63 -5.29 -1.20
C LYS A 27 -11.76 -4.27 -2.32
N LEU A 28 -10.94 -3.22 -2.32
CA LEU A 28 -10.95 -2.21 -3.37
C LEU A 28 -10.60 -2.82 -4.72
N LEU A 29 -9.50 -3.57 -4.81
CA LEU A 29 -9.07 -4.23 -6.03
C LEU A 29 -10.11 -5.24 -6.54
N ALA A 30 -10.69 -6.02 -5.64
CA ALA A 30 -11.74 -6.98 -5.98
C ALA A 30 -12.99 -6.33 -6.61
N LYS A 31 -13.36 -5.10 -6.21
CA LYS A 31 -14.48 -4.36 -6.83
C LYS A 31 -14.26 -4.08 -8.31
N TYR A 32 -13.01 -4.00 -8.75
CA TYR A 32 -12.63 -3.76 -10.14
C TYR A 32 -12.14 -5.05 -10.84
N GLY A 33 -12.46 -6.23 -10.27
CA GLY A 33 -12.08 -7.51 -10.87
C GLY A 33 -10.60 -7.88 -10.73
N ILE A 34 -9.80 -7.07 -10.02
CA ILE A 34 -8.38 -7.33 -9.82
C ILE A 34 -8.21 -8.32 -8.66
N LYS A 35 -7.73 -9.52 -8.98
CA LYS A 35 -7.48 -10.58 -8.00
C LYS A 35 -6.24 -10.26 -7.17
N ALA A 36 -6.43 -10.14 -5.86
CA ALA A 36 -5.38 -9.90 -4.89
C ALA A 36 -5.70 -10.62 -3.56
N GLU A 37 -4.67 -11.03 -2.85
CA GLU A 37 -4.80 -11.66 -1.54
C GLU A 37 -3.83 -11.06 -0.52
N ARG A 38 -4.20 -11.15 0.75
CA ARG A 38 -3.32 -10.77 1.85
C ARG A 38 -2.31 -11.87 2.11
N VAL A 39 -1.09 -11.46 2.44
CA VAL A 39 -0.07 -12.40 2.91
C VAL A 39 -0.25 -12.61 4.42
N PRO A 40 -0.49 -13.84 4.89
CA PRO A 40 -0.59 -14.11 6.33
C PRO A 40 0.78 -13.96 6.99
N LEU A 41 0.78 -13.50 8.25
CA LEU A 41 2.00 -13.32 9.04
C LEU A 41 3.04 -12.37 8.41
N SER A 42 2.61 -11.48 7.51
CA SER A 42 3.46 -10.45 6.93
C SER A 42 4.13 -9.62 8.03
N GLY A 43 5.45 -9.45 7.93
CA GLY A 43 6.28 -8.74 8.92
C GLY A 43 6.56 -9.49 10.24
N ALA A 44 5.87 -10.61 10.52
CA ALA A 44 6.19 -11.49 11.66
C ALA A 44 7.20 -12.57 11.28
N LEU A 45 7.09 -13.10 10.05
CA LEU A 45 8.04 -14.05 9.48
C LEU A 45 9.07 -13.31 8.62
N LYS A 46 10.36 -13.40 8.98
CA LYS A 46 11.48 -12.81 8.22
C LYS A 46 11.90 -13.71 7.05
N THR A 47 10.96 -14.09 6.21
CA THR A 47 11.22 -14.94 5.03
C THR A 47 10.64 -14.27 3.79
N GLU A 48 11.34 -14.36 2.66
CA GLU A 48 10.94 -13.72 1.40
C GLU A 48 9.54 -14.12 0.93
N LYS A 49 9.05 -15.33 1.22
CA LYS A 49 7.69 -15.74 0.85
C LYS A 49 6.59 -14.93 1.56
N TYR A 50 6.89 -14.37 2.73
CA TYR A 50 5.94 -13.64 3.58
C TYR A 50 6.31 -12.14 3.74
N SER A 51 7.14 -11.60 2.84
CA SER A 51 7.78 -10.28 3.00
C SER A 51 7.00 -9.09 2.40
N CYS A 52 5.68 -9.18 2.23
CA CYS A 52 4.83 -8.07 1.79
C CYS A 52 3.43 -8.20 2.39
N ASP A 53 2.61 -7.17 2.26
CA ASP A 53 1.28 -7.12 2.86
C ASP A 53 0.18 -7.76 1.99
N VAL A 54 0.23 -7.50 0.67
CA VAL A 54 -0.72 -7.98 -0.34
C VAL A 54 0.04 -8.49 -1.56
N VAL A 55 -0.49 -9.50 -2.24
CA VAL A 55 0.05 -10.03 -3.50
C VAL A 55 -1.07 -10.06 -4.55
N LEU A 56 -0.75 -9.62 -5.76
CA LEU A 56 -1.62 -9.70 -6.93
C LEU A 56 -1.53 -11.08 -7.56
N ALA A 57 -2.55 -11.48 -8.33
CA ALA A 57 -2.53 -12.77 -9.05
C ALA A 57 -1.35 -12.91 -10.04
N ASN A 58 -0.81 -11.80 -10.54
CA ASN A 58 0.39 -11.80 -11.38
C ASN A 58 1.72 -11.89 -10.58
N GLY A 59 1.65 -12.13 -9.27
CA GLY A 59 2.82 -12.29 -8.40
C GLY A 59 3.45 -10.97 -7.93
N LYS A 60 2.99 -9.81 -8.42
CA LYS A 60 3.45 -8.50 -7.92
C LYS A 60 3.02 -8.31 -6.47
N ARG A 61 3.87 -7.63 -5.71
CA ARG A 61 3.74 -7.48 -4.25
C ARG A 61 3.46 -6.03 -3.89
N ILE A 62 2.59 -5.83 -2.91
CA ILE A 62 2.12 -4.52 -2.47
C ILE A 62 2.37 -4.41 -0.97
N GLU A 63 2.99 -3.30 -0.58
CA GLU A 63 3.14 -2.89 0.82
C GLU A 63 2.05 -1.85 1.16
N VAL A 64 1.35 -2.02 2.28
CA VAL A 64 0.20 -1.17 2.64
C VAL A 64 0.54 -0.28 3.83
N LYS A 65 0.59 1.03 3.60
CA LYS A 65 0.90 2.02 4.65
C LYS A 65 -0.28 2.95 4.92
N ARG A 66 -0.95 2.74 6.07
CA ARG A 66 -1.93 3.70 6.61
C ARG A 66 -1.32 4.60 7.67
N ARG A 67 -1.23 5.91 7.41
CA ARG A 67 -0.63 6.91 8.32
C ARG A 67 -1.54 8.14 8.46
N LYS A 68 -1.45 8.83 9.61
CA LYS A 68 -2.17 10.11 9.84
C LYS A 68 -1.51 11.26 9.07
N SER A 69 -0.20 11.18 8.87
CA SER A 69 0.64 12.13 8.16
C SER A 69 1.81 11.39 7.51
N GLY A 70 2.47 12.00 6.52
CA GLY A 70 3.64 11.45 5.83
C GLY A 70 3.59 11.58 4.31
N LEU A 71 2.40 11.69 3.73
CA LEU A 71 2.21 11.84 2.28
C LEU A 71 1.69 13.23 1.86
N LYS A 72 1.68 14.21 2.78
CA LYS A 72 1.11 15.54 2.51
C LYS A 72 1.81 16.24 1.35
N THR A 73 3.14 16.14 1.26
CA THR A 73 3.92 16.74 0.17
C THR A 73 3.54 16.13 -1.18
N ILE A 74 3.46 14.80 -1.26
CA ILE A 74 3.06 14.07 -2.46
C ILE A 74 1.62 14.44 -2.86
N GLN A 75 0.70 14.49 -1.89
CA GLN A 75 -0.68 14.92 -2.15
C GLN A 75 -0.76 16.36 -2.63
N LYS A 76 0.09 17.25 -2.11
CA LYS A 76 0.17 18.63 -2.58
C LYS A 76 0.60 18.66 -4.05
N TRP A 77 1.68 17.97 -4.41
CA TRP A 77 2.17 17.89 -5.79
C TRP A 77 1.13 17.29 -6.75
N LEU A 78 0.38 16.25 -6.35
CA LEU A 78 -0.69 15.68 -7.17
C LEU A 78 -1.83 16.67 -7.42
N ASN A 79 -2.04 17.62 -6.52
CA ASN A 79 -3.13 18.60 -6.60
C ASN A 79 -2.66 19.97 -7.12
N GLU A 80 -1.38 20.13 -7.44
CA GLU A 80 -0.79 21.40 -7.88
C GLU A 80 -1.20 21.74 -9.32
N ASP A 81 -1.25 20.73 -10.19
CA ASP A 81 -1.76 20.84 -11.55
C ASP A 81 -2.86 19.80 -11.79
N LYS A 82 -4.06 20.29 -12.10
CA LYS A 82 -5.24 19.45 -12.38
C LYS A 82 -5.09 18.56 -13.62
N ASN A 83 -4.12 18.84 -14.49
CA ASN A 83 -3.85 18.05 -15.70
C ASN A 83 -2.76 16.99 -15.50
N SER A 84 -2.11 16.96 -14.34
CA SER A 84 -1.04 16.00 -14.04
C SER A 84 -1.61 14.73 -13.39
N ASN A 85 -1.46 13.59 -14.04
CA ASN A 85 -1.92 12.29 -13.51
C ASN A 85 -0.89 11.59 -12.60
N TYR A 86 0.40 11.89 -12.79
CA TYR A 86 1.51 11.15 -12.18
C TYR A 86 2.54 12.09 -11.56
N ILE A 87 3.19 11.63 -10.49
CA ILE A 87 4.42 12.22 -9.99
C ILE A 87 5.56 11.27 -10.27
N PHE A 88 6.56 11.77 -10.99
CA PHE A 88 7.87 11.14 -11.11
C PHE A 88 8.79 11.80 -10.09
N PHE A 89 9.27 11.01 -9.13
CA PHE A 89 10.17 11.46 -8.09
C PHE A 89 11.45 10.65 -8.13
N ARG A 90 12.60 11.32 -8.06
CA ARG A 90 13.88 10.71 -7.71
C ARG A 90 14.60 11.64 -6.76
N GLU A 91 15.44 11.07 -5.92
CA GLU A 91 16.41 11.86 -5.18
C GLU A 91 17.45 12.45 -6.15
N ASP A 92 17.93 13.66 -5.84
CA ASP A 92 18.97 14.23 -6.68
C ASP A 92 20.28 13.42 -6.57
N GLY A 93 21.00 13.30 -7.67
CA GLY A 93 22.16 12.39 -7.78
C GLY A 93 21.82 10.90 -7.93
N ASN A 94 20.61 10.45 -7.55
CA ASN A 94 20.17 9.06 -7.75
C ASN A 94 19.47 8.91 -9.11
N ARG A 95 20.25 8.92 -10.19
CA ARG A 95 19.74 9.06 -11.57
C ARG A 95 18.94 7.86 -12.08
N ASP A 96 19.08 6.69 -11.47
CA ASP A 96 18.48 5.44 -11.93
C ASP A 96 17.25 5.00 -11.12
N ASN A 97 16.96 5.67 -10.00
CA ASN A 97 15.92 5.24 -9.05
C ASN A 97 14.69 6.15 -9.09
N TRP A 98 14.01 6.16 -10.23
CA TRP A 98 12.73 6.85 -10.36
C TRP A 98 11.60 6.10 -9.66
N ILE A 99 10.79 6.85 -8.92
CA ILE A 99 9.57 6.39 -8.27
C ILE A 99 8.40 7.09 -8.93
N VAL A 100 7.44 6.31 -9.41
CA VAL A 100 6.18 6.82 -9.92
C VAL A 100 5.12 6.70 -8.84
N ILE A 101 4.44 7.80 -8.55
CA ILE A 101 3.30 7.85 -7.65
C ILE A 101 2.08 8.26 -8.45
N MET A 102 0.99 7.52 -8.29
CA MET A 102 -0.25 7.71 -9.03
C MET A 102 -1.47 7.53 -8.13
N PRO A 103 -2.61 8.18 -8.45
CA PRO A 103 -3.90 7.85 -7.87
C PRO A 103 -4.26 6.37 -8.06
N ILE A 104 -5.04 5.80 -7.13
CA ILE A 104 -5.43 4.39 -7.20
C ILE A 104 -6.24 4.05 -8.45
N GLN A 105 -6.99 5.01 -8.98
CA GLN A 105 -7.80 4.82 -10.19
C GLN A 105 -6.92 4.58 -11.43
N GLU A 106 -5.82 5.32 -11.57
CA GLU A 106 -4.81 5.10 -12.61
C GLU A 106 -4.20 3.70 -12.52
N PHE A 107 -3.86 3.26 -11.30
CA PHE A 107 -3.34 1.91 -11.09
C PHE A 107 -4.34 0.82 -11.50
N ILE A 108 -5.62 1.00 -11.14
CA ILE A 108 -6.69 0.07 -11.50
C ILE A 108 -6.84 -0.01 -13.03
N GLU A 109 -6.79 1.13 -13.72
CA GLU A 109 -6.89 1.18 -15.18
C GLU A 109 -5.71 0.49 -15.86
N LEU A 110 -4.48 0.68 -15.35
CA LEU A 110 -3.28 0.01 -15.86
C LEU A 110 -3.34 -1.51 -15.67
N GLU A 111 -3.69 -1.98 -14.47
CA GLU A 111 -3.83 -3.43 -14.23
C GLU A 111 -5.03 -4.01 -14.99
N GLY A 112 -6.11 -3.23 -15.19
CA GLY A 112 -7.25 -3.63 -16.02
C GLY A 112 -6.86 -3.86 -17.49
N ARG A 113 -6.08 -2.92 -18.07
CA ARG A 113 -5.54 -3.04 -19.44
C ARG A 113 -4.52 -4.17 -19.59
N ALA A 114 -3.77 -4.49 -18.54
CA ALA A 114 -2.81 -5.58 -18.57
C ALA A 114 -3.47 -6.98 -18.56
N ASN A 115 -4.75 -7.07 -18.18
CA ASN A 115 -5.50 -8.31 -18.06
C ASN A 115 -6.56 -8.50 -19.16
N GLY A 116 -6.70 -7.55 -20.09
CA GLY A 116 -7.59 -7.62 -21.25
C GLY A 116 -6.80 -7.73 -22.54
#